data_AF-A0A8J5MJT9-F1
#
_entry.id   AF-A0A8J5MJT9-F1
#
_cell.length_a   1.000
_cell.length_b   1.000
_cell.length_c   1.000
_cell.angle_alpha   90.00
_cell.angle_beta   90.00
_cell.angle_gamma   90.00
#
_symmetry.space_group_name_H-M   'P 1'
#
loop_
_entity.id
_entity.type
_entity.pdbx_description
1 polymer ?
#
loop_
_entity_poly.entity_id
_entity_poly.type
_entity_poly.pdbx_seq_one_letter_code
_entity_poly.pdbx_strand_id
1 'polypeptide(L)'
;MALCRAARTLTTSTIGEPLERRLQLSSFQQAWKDRGREEAVVVTDDGNTIVCWHPEPQVPYEMTKPLPQTTQESDSILKVQYNKEMKHLFQKKHPFFINKDLRELTFTTKHRWFPRPEKRFAKRNPPRDREYL
;
A
#
# COMPACT_ATOMS: atom_id res chain seq x y z
N MET A 1 46.96 70.21 2.94
CA MET A 1 47.03 70.44 4.40
C MET A 1 46.59 69.17 5.09
N ALA A 2 47.52 68.49 5.76
CA ALA A 2 47.23 67.35 6.62
C ALA A 2 46.50 67.81 7.88
N LEU A 3 45.59 66.98 8.41
CA LEU A 3 45.49 66.72 9.85
C LEU A 3 44.77 65.38 10.08
N CYS A 4 45.49 64.47 10.70
CA CYS A 4 45.06 63.17 11.19
C CYS A 4 44.13 63.31 12.40
N ARG A 5 43.16 62.40 12.56
CA ARG A 5 42.73 61.91 13.88
C ARG A 5 42.37 60.43 13.80
N ALA A 6 43.04 59.65 14.64
CA ALA A 6 42.81 58.24 14.88
C ALA A 6 41.82 58.05 16.05
N ALA A 7 41.02 56.98 16.00
CA ALA A 7 40.60 56.25 17.19
C ALA A 7 40.22 54.82 16.79
N ARG A 8 40.78 53.85 17.52
CA ARG A 8 40.56 52.40 17.39
C ARG A 8 39.41 51.98 18.29
N THR A 9 38.62 50.99 17.87
CA THR A 9 38.07 49.97 18.78
C THR A 9 38.03 48.61 18.08
N LEU A 10 38.70 47.64 18.69
CA LEU A 10 38.69 46.22 18.36
C LEU A 10 37.43 45.58 18.95
N THR A 11 36.67 44.80 18.19
CA THR A 11 35.75 43.80 18.75
C THR A 11 35.65 42.57 17.85
N THR A 12 36.31 41.51 18.32
CA THR A 12 35.87 40.10 18.39
C THR A 12 35.42 39.37 17.12
N SER A 13 36.27 38.43 16.72
CA SER A 13 35.97 37.21 16.00
C SER A 13 34.89 36.35 16.70
N THR A 14 33.85 35.93 15.97
CA THR A 14 33.21 34.63 16.20
C THR A 14 32.72 34.07 14.86
N ILE A 15 33.57 33.18 14.35
CA ILE A 15 33.34 32.01 13.51
C ILE A 15 31.88 31.78 13.13
N GLY A 16 31.63 31.82 11.81
CA GLY A 16 30.35 31.61 11.18
C GLY A 16 29.69 30.27 11.53
N GLU A 17 28.36 30.33 11.61
CA GLU A 17 27.47 29.19 11.71
C GLU A 17 27.63 28.29 10.47
N PRO A 18 27.80 26.96 10.62
CA PRO A 18 27.70 26.06 9.49
C PRO A 18 26.22 25.76 9.21
N LEU A 19 25.63 26.55 8.31
CA LEU A 19 24.31 26.34 7.70
C LEU A 19 24.28 25.17 6.68
N GLU A 20 24.95 24.05 6.98
CA GLU A 20 25.13 22.95 6.01
C GLU A 20 24.75 21.56 6.57
N ARG A 21 23.92 21.49 7.62
CA ARG A 21 23.41 20.21 8.15
C ARG A 21 21.88 20.10 8.24
N ARG A 22 21.13 20.93 7.51
CA ARG A 22 19.66 20.95 7.62
C ARG A 22 18.89 20.87 6.30
N LEU A 23 19.49 20.33 5.24
CA LEU A 23 18.79 20.21 3.95
C LEU A 23 18.51 18.76 3.50
N GLN A 24 19.13 17.74 4.09
CA GLN A 24 18.93 16.35 3.64
C GLN A 24 17.68 15.65 4.23
N LEU A 25 17.09 16.16 5.32
CA LEU A 25 15.87 15.60 5.92
C LEU A 25 14.58 16.07 5.25
N SER A 26 14.62 17.19 4.53
CA SER A 26 13.43 17.81 3.93
C SER A 26 12.85 16.96 2.79
N SER A 27 13.70 16.42 1.91
CA SER A 27 13.27 15.60 0.77
C SER A 27 12.72 14.24 1.21
N PHE A 28 13.25 13.68 2.30
CA PHE A 28 12.72 12.46 2.89
C PHE A 28 11.34 12.69 3.49
N GLN A 29 11.09 13.79 4.19
CA GLN A 29 9.73 14.09 4.69
C GLN A 29 8.75 14.44 3.56
N GLN A 30 9.22 15.09 2.50
CA GLN A 30 8.40 15.46 1.34
C GLN A 30 7.79 14.24 0.63
N ALA A 31 8.58 13.17 0.44
CA ALA A 31 8.14 11.97 -0.29
C ALA A 31 7.08 11.12 0.43
N TRP A 32 6.87 11.32 1.74
CA TRP A 32 5.85 10.60 2.53
C TRP A 32 4.52 11.33 2.52
N LYS A 33 4.57 12.67 2.45
CA LYS A 33 3.39 13.52 2.31
C LYS A 33 2.62 13.23 1.02
N ASP A 34 3.32 12.96 -0.07
CA ASP A 34 2.72 12.63 -1.38
C ASP A 34 1.90 11.32 -1.37
N ARG A 35 2.15 10.41 -0.41
CA ARG A 35 1.35 9.18 -0.19
C ARG A 35 0.19 9.37 0.78
N GLY A 36 -0.12 10.62 1.14
CA GLY A 36 -1.17 10.96 2.12
C GLY A 36 -0.80 10.62 3.56
N ARG A 37 0.48 10.35 3.86
CA ARG A 37 0.94 10.05 5.22
C ARG A 37 1.62 11.28 5.82
N GLU A 38 1.00 11.85 6.84
CA GLU A 38 1.57 12.93 7.63
C GLU A 38 2.16 12.36 8.91
N GLU A 39 3.41 11.90 8.83
CA GLU A 39 4.13 11.33 9.96
C GLU A 39 5.14 12.36 10.49
N ALA A 40 5.21 12.51 11.82
CA ALA A 40 6.19 13.37 12.47
C ALA A 40 6.93 12.58 13.54
N VAL A 41 8.25 12.72 13.56
CA VAL A 41 9.11 12.17 14.62
C VAL A 41 9.83 13.34 15.26
N VAL A 42 9.62 13.52 16.56
CA VAL A 42 10.14 14.64 17.33
C VAL A 42 10.90 14.09 18.54
N VAL A 43 12.00 14.76 18.89
CA VAL A 43 12.74 14.47 20.12
C VAL A 43 12.26 15.45 21.19
N THR A 44 12.06 14.98 22.42
CA THR A 44 11.73 15.86 23.56
C THR A 44 12.86 16.84 23.86
N ASP A 45 12.58 17.94 24.56
CA ASP A 45 13.58 18.96 24.91
C ASP A 45 14.76 18.36 25.72
N ASP A 46 14.46 17.38 26.57
CA ASP A 46 15.45 16.63 27.35
C ASP A 46 16.35 15.70 26.50
N GLY A 47 16.05 15.51 25.21
CA GLY A 47 16.82 14.65 24.30
C GLY A 47 16.70 13.14 24.56
N ASN A 48 16.04 12.72 25.64
CA ASN A 48 16.02 11.35 26.13
C ASN A 48 14.87 10.50 25.56
N THR A 49 13.88 11.11 24.90
CA THR A 49 12.72 10.39 24.36
C THR A 49 12.42 10.83 22.94
N ILE A 50 12.17 9.85 22.07
CA ILE A 50 11.71 10.05 20.70
C ILE A 50 10.21 9.78 20.68
N VAL A 51 9.45 10.78 20.24
CA VAL A 51 7.99 10.73 20.11
C VAL A 51 7.64 10.63 18.63
N CYS A 52 6.83 9.64 18.28
CA CYS A 52 6.36 9.41 16.91
C CYS A 52 4.86 9.65 16.81
N TRP A 53 4.44 10.53 15.91
CA TRP A 53 3.05 10.78 15.55
C TRP A 53 2.76 10.15 14.18
N HIS A 54 1.87 9.17 14.15
CA HIS A 54 1.50 8.42 12.96
C HIS A 54 -0.03 8.28 12.83
N PRO A 55 -0.74 9.33 12.38
CA PRO A 55 -2.18 9.24 12.13
C PRO A 55 -2.49 8.25 10.99
N GLU A 56 -3.70 7.69 10.99
CA GLU A 56 -4.17 6.83 9.91
C GLU A 56 -4.44 7.68 8.65
N PRO A 57 -3.81 7.36 7.50
CA PRO A 57 -4.01 8.11 6.27
C PRO A 57 -5.40 7.84 5.68
N GLN A 58 -6.13 8.90 5.34
CA GLN A 58 -7.41 8.83 4.65
C GLN A 58 -7.22 8.96 3.14
N VAL A 59 -7.95 8.17 2.35
CA VAL A 59 -7.93 8.27 0.89
C VAL A 59 -8.87 9.40 0.44
N PRO A 60 -8.38 10.42 -0.30
CA PRO A 60 -9.23 11.50 -0.80
C PRO A 60 -10.32 10.98 -1.75
N TYR A 61 -11.49 11.62 -1.72
CA TYR A 61 -12.63 11.24 -2.55
C TYR A 61 -12.30 11.26 -4.06
N GLU A 62 -11.51 12.25 -4.50
CA GLU A 62 -11.08 12.41 -5.89
C GLU A 62 -10.25 11.22 -6.42
N MET A 63 -9.62 10.45 -5.54
CA MET A 63 -8.85 9.25 -5.90
C MET A 63 -9.71 7.97 -5.92
N THR A 64 -11.01 8.08 -5.65
CA THR A 64 -11.95 6.96 -5.71
C THR A 64 -12.68 6.95 -7.05
N LYS A 65 -13.09 5.75 -7.50
CA LYS A 65 -13.93 5.60 -8.69
C LYS A 65 -15.35 5.26 -8.24
N PRO A 66 -16.40 5.80 -8.90
CA PRO A 66 -17.76 5.41 -8.62
C PRO A 66 -17.92 3.90 -8.89
N LEU A 67 -18.75 3.25 -8.08
CA LEU A 67 -19.08 1.84 -8.30
C LEU A 67 -19.85 1.72 -9.63
N PRO A 68 -19.51 0.74 -10.50
CA PRO A 68 -20.23 0.53 -11.74
C PRO A 68 -21.68 0.14 -11.43
N GLN A 69 -22.63 0.83 -12.06
CA GLN A 69 -24.05 0.49 -11.96
C GLN A 69 -24.35 -0.65 -12.95
N THR A 70 -24.40 -1.88 -12.46
CA THR A 70 -24.79 -3.04 -13.28
C THR A 70 -26.30 -3.10 -13.38
N THR A 71 -26.89 -2.45 -14.39
CA THR A 71 -28.27 -2.74 -14.79
C THR A 71 -28.28 -4.09 -15.52
N GLN A 72 -28.66 -5.16 -14.82
CA GLN A 72 -28.85 -6.46 -15.45
C GLN A 72 -30.16 -6.42 -16.24
N GLU A 73 -30.08 -6.24 -17.56
CA GLU A 73 -31.21 -6.46 -18.45
C GLU A 73 -31.49 -7.97 -18.53
N SER A 74 -32.50 -8.43 -17.79
CA SER A 74 -32.96 -9.82 -17.90
C SER A 74 -34.03 -9.93 -18.99
N ASP A 75 -33.84 -10.85 -19.95
CA ASP A 75 -34.83 -11.19 -20.99
C ASP A 75 -36.17 -11.73 -20.42
N SER A 76 -36.23 -12.04 -19.12
CA SER A 76 -37.41 -12.56 -18.44
C SER A 76 -38.24 -11.47 -17.77
N ILE A 77 -39.55 -11.55 -17.92
CA ILE A 77 -40.55 -10.71 -17.24
C ILE A 77 -40.45 -10.83 -15.70
N LEU A 78 -39.92 -11.95 -15.21
CA LEU A 78 -39.69 -12.23 -13.79
C LEU A 78 -38.22 -11.95 -13.42
N LYS A 79 -37.98 -11.58 -12.15
CA LYS A 79 -36.64 -11.43 -11.54
C LYS A 79 -35.95 -12.78 -11.34
N VAL A 80 -35.77 -13.55 -12.42
CA VAL A 80 -35.14 -14.87 -12.38
C VAL A 80 -33.66 -14.67 -12.66
N GLN A 81 -32.81 -14.92 -11.66
CA GLN A 81 -31.35 -14.83 -11.77
C GLN A 81 -30.72 -15.90 -12.69
N TYR A 82 -31.54 -16.64 -13.44
CA TYR A 82 -31.11 -17.76 -14.26
C TYR A 82 -30.65 -17.28 -15.64
N ASN A 83 -29.55 -16.54 -15.63
CA ASN A 83 -28.92 -16.02 -16.82
C ASN A 83 -28.41 -17.17 -17.69
N LYS A 84 -28.36 -16.94 -19.01
CA LYS A 84 -27.81 -17.90 -19.99
C LYS A 84 -26.39 -18.32 -19.60
N GLU A 85 -25.60 -17.41 -19.03
CA GLU A 85 -24.25 -17.67 -18.52
C GLU A 85 -24.22 -18.71 -17.38
N MET A 86 -25.16 -18.62 -16.42
CA MET A 86 -25.24 -19.59 -15.33
C MET A 86 -25.52 -21.00 -15.85
N LYS A 87 -26.36 -21.13 -16.89
CA LYS A 87 -26.59 -22.43 -17.54
C LYS A 87 -25.31 -23.05 -18.07
N HIS A 88 -24.41 -22.24 -18.65
CA HIS A 88 -23.16 -22.73 -19.23
C HIS A 88 -22.15 -23.17 -18.15
N LEU A 89 -22.19 -22.54 -16.97
CA LEU A 89 -21.34 -22.92 -15.83
C LEU A 89 -21.69 -24.29 -15.24
N PHE A 90 -22.99 -24.63 -15.17
CA PHE A 90 -23.45 -25.89 -14.56
C PHE A 90 -23.49 -27.09 -15.53
N GLN A 91 -23.11 -26.90 -16.79
CA GLN A 91 -22.99 -28.00 -17.74
C GLN A 91 -21.84 -28.94 -17.36
N LYS A 92 -22.09 -30.25 -17.40
CA LYS A 92 -21.05 -31.27 -17.18
C LYS A 92 -20.07 -31.27 -18.35
N LYS A 93 -18.93 -30.59 -18.19
CA LYS A 93 -17.82 -30.58 -19.15
C LYS A 93 -16.83 -31.72 -18.89
N HIS A 94 -16.11 -32.14 -19.92
CA HIS A 94 -15.00 -33.09 -19.76
C HIS A 94 -13.85 -32.44 -18.94
N PRO A 95 -13.12 -33.18 -18.08
CA PRO A 95 -12.06 -32.63 -17.21
C PRO A 95 -11.00 -31.81 -17.94
N PHE A 96 -10.69 -32.16 -19.20
CA PHE A 96 -9.77 -31.38 -20.03
C PHE A 96 -10.22 -29.92 -20.23
N PHE A 97 -11.50 -29.70 -20.54
CA PHE A 97 -12.05 -28.35 -20.75
C PHE A 97 -12.13 -27.59 -19.44
N ILE A 98 -12.51 -28.26 -18.35
CA ILE A 98 -12.52 -27.67 -17.01
C ILE A 98 -11.12 -27.16 -16.65
N ASN A 99 -10.09 -27.98 -16.85
CA ASN A 99 -8.71 -27.59 -16.56
C ASN A 99 -8.21 -26.44 -17.45
N LYS A 100 -8.66 -26.39 -18.72
CA LYS A 100 -8.35 -25.29 -19.63
C LYS A 100 -8.98 -23.98 -19.13
N ASP A 101 -10.28 -24.00 -18.84
CA ASP A 101 -11.04 -22.85 -18.34
C ASP A 101 -10.45 -22.35 -17.01
N LEU A 102 -10.15 -23.26 -16.07
CA LEU A 102 -9.54 -22.93 -14.78
C LEU A 102 -8.17 -22.27 -14.94
N ARG A 103 -7.35 -22.76 -15.87
CA ARG A 103 -6.01 -22.21 -16.14
C ARG A 103 -6.10 -20.78 -16.66
N GLU A 104 -7.05 -20.51 -17.55
CA GLU A 104 -7.27 -19.21 -18.17
C GLU A 104 -7.85 -18.20 -17.17
N LEU A 105 -8.83 -18.60 -16.36
CA LEU A 105 -9.44 -17.76 -15.32
C LEU A 105 -8.47 -17.36 -14.20
N THR A 106 -7.56 -18.27 -13.82
CA THR A 106 -6.65 -18.06 -12.68
C THR A 106 -5.23 -17.65 -13.09
N PHE A 107 -4.96 -17.54 -14.39
CA PHE A 107 -3.62 -17.30 -14.94
C PHE A 107 -2.55 -18.27 -14.38
N THR A 108 -2.92 -19.54 -14.21
CA THR A 108 -2.03 -20.57 -13.65
C THR A 108 -1.45 -21.48 -14.74
N THR A 109 -0.67 -22.49 -14.35
CA THR A 109 -0.15 -23.53 -15.27
C THR A 109 -1.02 -24.79 -15.25
N LYS A 110 -0.97 -25.59 -16.32
CA LYS A 110 -1.79 -26.81 -16.47
C LYS A 110 -1.52 -27.86 -15.37
N HIS A 111 -0.29 -27.93 -14.85
CA HIS A 111 0.16 -28.97 -13.91
C HIS A 111 -0.41 -28.82 -12.48
N ARG A 112 -1.07 -27.70 -12.18
CA ARG A 112 -1.76 -27.49 -10.90
C ARG A 112 -3.08 -28.24 -10.81
N TRP A 113 -3.74 -28.44 -11.96
CA TRP A 113 -5.12 -28.95 -12.05
C TRP A 113 -5.21 -30.44 -12.39
N PHE A 114 -4.07 -31.12 -12.57
CA PHE A 114 -4.04 -32.58 -12.65
C PHE A 114 -4.02 -33.20 -11.24
N PRO A 115 -4.73 -34.31 -11.02
CA PRO A 115 -4.72 -34.98 -9.73
C PRO A 115 -3.31 -35.43 -9.36
N ARG A 116 -2.89 -35.19 -8.12
CA ARG A 116 -1.58 -35.60 -7.59
C ARG A 116 -1.76 -36.66 -6.51
N PRO A 117 -0.94 -37.73 -6.51
CA PRO A 117 -0.95 -38.74 -5.46
C PRO A 117 -0.36 -38.23 -4.13
N GLU A 118 0.42 -37.15 -4.16
CA GLU A 118 1.20 -36.61 -3.03
C GLU A 118 0.38 -36.12 -1.83
N LYS A 119 -0.93 -35.88 -2.01
CA LYS A 119 -1.82 -35.49 -0.90
C LYS A 119 -1.99 -36.60 0.15
N ARG A 120 -1.42 -37.79 -0.06
CA ARG A 120 -1.39 -38.88 0.93
C ARG A 120 -0.68 -38.49 2.23
N PHE A 121 0.34 -37.63 2.18
CA PHE A 121 1.12 -37.20 3.35
C PHE A 121 0.67 -35.84 3.93
N ALA A 122 -0.41 -35.26 3.38
CA ALA A 122 -0.94 -34.01 3.91
C ALA A 122 -1.60 -34.27 5.28
N LYS A 123 -1.19 -33.49 6.29
CA LYS A 123 -1.82 -33.53 7.62
C LYS A 123 -3.27 -33.03 7.48
N ARG A 124 -4.26 -33.84 7.91
CA ARG A 124 -5.69 -33.48 7.84
C ARG A 124 -6.02 -32.27 8.71
N ASN A 125 -5.47 -32.24 9.93
CA ASN A 125 -5.64 -31.16 10.90
C ASN A 125 -4.27 -30.60 11.26
N PRO A 126 -3.69 -29.70 10.44
CA PRO A 126 -2.49 -28.97 10.85
C PRO A 126 -2.82 -28.08 12.07
N PRO A 127 -1.87 -27.89 13.00
CA PRO A 127 -2.07 -26.96 14.10
C PRO A 127 -2.32 -25.54 13.56
N ARG A 128 -3.29 -24.84 14.14
CA ARG A 128 -3.59 -23.44 13.80
C ARG A 128 -2.60 -22.55 14.56
N ASP A 129 -1.94 -21.64 13.86
CA ASP A 129 -0.91 -20.76 14.43
C ASP A 129 -1.49 -19.75 15.45
N ARG A 130 -2.71 -19.27 15.22
CA ARG A 130 -3.44 -18.38 16.13
C ARG A 130 -4.62 -19.12 16.74
N GLU A 131 -4.51 -19.51 18.02
CA GLU A 131 -5.50 -20.36 18.71
C GLU A 131 -6.84 -19.64 19.00
N TYR A 132 -6.82 -18.31 19.09
CA TYR A 132 -7.97 -17.45 19.44
C TYR A 132 -8.54 -16.65 18.24
N LEU A 133 -8.20 -17.02 17.00
CA LEU A 133 -8.79 -16.50 15.76
C LEU A 133 -9.40 -17.62 14.91
#